data_AF-B7QH95-F1
#
_entry.id   AF-B7QH95-F1
#
_cell.length_a   1.000
_cell.length_b   1.000
_cell.length_c   1.000
_cell.angle_alpha   90.00
_cell.angle_beta   90.00
_cell.angle_gamma   90.00
#
_symmetry.space_group_name_H-M   'P 1'
#
loop_
_entity.id
_entity.type
_entity.pdbx_description
1 polymer ?
#
loop_
_entity_poly.entity_id
_entity_poly.type
_entity_poly.pdbx_seq_one_letter_code
_entity_poly.pdbx_strand_id
1 'polypeptide(L)'
;MLKSERLPFLKHVITTGDTRKPGSMTFDDLMNSATAEDHATMHSVSGKVQFDQDAFIQYSSGTTGLQKAARLSHFNVVNNANTVGRVLGYHQQRETIYVSGDLIYGFGRTLGALAAAMFGSTLVHPGAAFGPRVTLDAIGKHRCTTIYGSTPLFYSLFGHLDEGAYDVSSIRKAAMAGSLATPAIVEMIRTRMNAPSIYILFGSSETSPAFSSTNPDEPTDLWIRTVGTPLDHVEVKVVDAEGRIVPVNTRGEICTRGPHVFKGYLNDDTQTKEAIRDGWYHTG
;
A
#
# COMPACT_ATOMS: atom_id res chain seq x y z
N MET A 1 27.31 12.42 19.62
CA MET A 1 26.48 11.20 19.46
C MET A 1 26.22 10.56 20.81
N LEU A 2 25.06 9.95 20.98
CA LEU A 2 24.72 9.19 22.18
C LEU A 2 25.67 7.99 22.34
N LYS A 3 26.04 7.68 23.59
CA LYS A 3 26.79 6.49 23.97
C LYS A 3 26.00 5.74 25.04
N SER A 4 25.58 4.53 24.73
CA SER A 4 24.81 3.66 25.63
C SER A 4 25.40 2.26 25.59
N GLU A 5 25.73 1.70 26.75
CA GLU A 5 26.19 0.31 26.85
C GLU A 5 25.08 -0.67 26.49
N ARG A 6 23.83 -0.35 26.84
CA ARG A 6 22.65 -1.19 26.56
C ARG A 6 22.25 -1.18 25.09
N LEU A 7 22.46 -0.06 24.41
CA LEU A 7 22.09 0.15 23.00
C LEU A 7 23.32 0.66 22.23
N PRO A 8 24.34 -0.19 22.02
CA PRO A 8 25.65 0.25 21.49
C PRO A 8 25.57 0.85 20.08
N PHE A 9 24.55 0.44 19.32
CA PHE A 9 24.28 0.92 17.96
C PHE A 9 23.45 2.21 17.91
N LEU A 10 22.76 2.61 18.99
CA LEU A 10 21.95 3.82 19.01
C LEU A 10 22.85 5.07 19.07
N LYS A 11 22.80 5.90 18.02
CA LYS A 11 23.60 7.13 17.93
C LYS A 11 22.80 8.42 18.09
N HIS A 12 21.54 8.41 17.64
CA HIS A 12 20.66 9.58 17.60
C HIS A 12 19.25 9.18 18.03
N VAL A 13 18.57 10.09 18.74
CA VAL A 13 17.14 10.02 19.01
C VAL A 13 16.53 11.28 18.41
N ILE A 14 15.63 11.10 17.44
CA ILE A 14 14.94 12.18 16.75
C ILE A 14 13.50 12.18 17.23
N THR A 15 13.02 13.34 17.70
CA THR A 15 11.65 13.51 18.17
C THR A 15 10.82 14.27 17.15
N THR A 16 9.64 13.76 16.81
CA THR A 16 8.70 14.37 15.84
C THR A 16 7.82 15.47 16.44
N GLY A 17 8.07 15.89 17.68
CA GLY A 17 7.38 17.01 18.32
C GLY A 17 8.33 18.17 18.65
N ASP A 18 7.74 19.33 18.94
CA ASP A 18 8.46 20.61 19.09
C ASP A 18 9.33 20.70 20.34
N THR A 19 9.15 19.76 21.28
CA THR A 19 9.88 19.78 22.55
C THR A 19 11.11 18.88 22.49
N ARG A 20 12.29 19.49 22.51
CA ARG A 20 13.57 18.77 22.67
C ARG A 20 13.60 18.04 24.02
N LYS A 21 14.03 16.77 24.01
CA LYS A 21 14.31 15.99 25.23
C LYS A 21 15.82 15.93 25.46
N PRO A 22 16.30 15.77 26.72
CA PRO A 22 17.73 15.62 26.98
C PRO A 22 18.33 14.49 26.15
N GLY A 23 19.37 14.80 25.36
CA GLY A 23 20.04 13.83 24.50
C GLY A 23 19.36 13.53 23.16
N SER A 24 18.25 14.20 22.83
CA SER A 24 17.58 14.09 21.51
C SER A 24 17.77 15.35 20.66
N MET A 25 17.45 15.24 19.38
CA MET A 25 17.22 16.37 18.46
C MET A 25 15.78 16.33 17.97
N THR A 26 15.20 17.47 17.62
CA THR A 26 13.89 17.50 16.96
C THR A 26 14.03 17.13 15.48
N PHE A 27 12.92 16.80 14.83
CA PHE A 27 12.91 16.61 13.38
C PHE A 27 13.33 17.88 12.63
N ASP A 28 12.90 19.05 13.10
CA ASP A 28 13.30 20.33 12.52
C ASP A 28 14.79 20.62 12.70
N ASP A 29 15.37 20.28 13.86
CA ASP A 29 16.82 20.38 14.08
C ASP A 29 17.57 19.55 13.02
N LEU A 30 17.11 18.32 12.77
CA LEU A 30 17.71 17.44 11.78
C LEU A 30 17.61 18.02 10.37
N MET A 31 16.41 18.45 9.97
CA MET A 31 16.17 19.02 8.63
C MET A 31 17.02 20.26 8.35
N ASN A 32 17.31 21.06 9.37
CA ASN A 32 18.15 22.27 9.26
C ASN A 32 19.64 22.02 9.50
N SER A 33 20.04 20.80 9.89
CA SER A 33 21.44 20.47 10.21
C SER A 33 22.30 20.10 8.99
N ALA A 34 21.68 19.87 7.83
CA ALA A 34 22.37 19.40 6.63
C ALA A 34 23.40 20.42 6.14
N THR A 35 24.62 19.93 5.90
CA THR A 35 25.73 20.72 5.36
C THR A 35 25.93 20.46 3.87
N ALA A 36 26.73 21.29 3.22
CA ALA A 36 27.13 21.06 1.83
C ALA A 36 27.86 19.70 1.64
N GLU A 37 28.60 19.27 2.66
CA GLU A 37 29.29 17.96 2.66
C GLU A 37 28.29 16.80 2.76
N ASP A 38 27.23 16.94 3.56
CA ASP A 38 26.15 15.95 3.63
C ASP A 38 25.44 15.80 2.29
N HIS A 39 25.16 16.92 1.62
CA HIS A 39 24.57 16.91 0.28
C HIS A 39 25.51 16.25 -0.74
N ALA A 40 26.80 16.57 -0.73
CA ALA A 40 27.78 15.94 -1.62
C ALA A 40 27.86 14.41 -1.37
N THR A 41 27.82 13.99 -0.11
CA THR A 41 27.81 12.58 0.29
C THR A 41 26.54 11.88 -0.21
N MET A 42 25.37 12.48 0.02
CA MET A 42 24.08 11.96 -0.42
C MET A 42 24.03 11.80 -1.95
N HIS A 43 24.54 12.77 -2.72
CA HIS A 43 24.64 12.64 -4.19
C HIS A 43 25.58 11.50 -4.62
N SER A 44 26.75 11.37 -3.97
CA SER A 44 27.73 10.30 -4.24
C SER A 44 27.15 8.90 -3.95
N VAL A 45 26.38 8.75 -2.86
CA VAL A 45 25.71 7.49 -2.51
C VAL A 45 24.53 7.21 -3.44
N SER A 46 23.71 8.22 -3.75
CA SER A 46 22.51 8.05 -4.59
C SER A 46 22.84 7.49 -5.97
N GLY A 47 23.97 7.88 -6.57
CA GLY A 47 24.43 7.32 -7.85
C GLY A 47 24.88 5.84 -7.78
N LYS A 48 25.03 5.28 -6.59
CA LYS A 48 25.46 3.88 -6.37
C LYS A 48 24.29 2.97 -5.97
N VAL A 49 23.17 3.53 -5.51
CA VAL A 49 21.98 2.76 -5.14
C VAL A 49 21.48 2.00 -6.36
N GLN A 50 21.29 0.69 -6.19
CA GLN A 50 20.78 -0.18 -7.25
C GLN A 50 19.29 -0.49 -7.03
N PHE A 51 18.55 -0.62 -8.12
CA PHE A 51 17.09 -0.79 -8.09
C PHE A 51 16.66 -2.10 -7.41
N ASP A 52 17.50 -3.12 -7.40
CA ASP A 52 17.25 -4.43 -6.79
C ASP A 52 17.68 -4.51 -5.31
N GLN A 53 18.25 -3.44 -4.76
CA GLN A 53 18.54 -3.34 -3.33
C GLN A 53 17.26 -3.16 -2.52
N ASP A 54 17.31 -3.60 -1.27
CA ASP A 54 16.19 -3.49 -0.35
C ASP A 54 15.88 -2.02 -0.08
N ALA A 55 14.64 -1.62 -0.31
CA ALA A 55 14.12 -0.29 -0.03
C ALA A 55 13.34 -0.24 1.29
N PHE A 56 12.67 -1.35 1.64
CA PHE A 56 11.76 -1.37 2.77
C PHE A 56 11.61 -2.78 3.36
N ILE A 57 11.40 -2.87 4.67
CA ILE A 57 11.05 -4.11 5.37
C ILE A 57 9.62 -3.98 5.90
N GLN A 58 8.69 -4.76 5.34
CA GLN A 58 7.30 -4.79 5.75
C GLN A 58 7.09 -5.89 6.78
N TYR A 59 6.75 -5.48 8.01
CA TYR A 59 6.25 -6.40 9.01
C TYR A 59 4.76 -6.65 8.74
N SER A 60 4.39 -7.93 8.66
CA SER A 60 3.00 -8.40 8.60
C SER A 60 2.69 -9.27 9.81
N SER A 61 1.46 -9.23 10.30
CA SER A 61 0.98 -10.19 11.29
C SER A 61 0.86 -11.55 10.60
N GLY A 62 1.86 -12.42 10.78
CA GLY A 62 1.79 -13.79 10.27
C GLY A 62 0.62 -14.54 10.92
N THR A 63 0.05 -15.51 10.21
CA THR A 63 -1.01 -16.40 10.72
C THR A 63 -0.56 -17.23 11.92
N THR A 64 0.76 -17.38 12.12
CA THR A 64 1.38 -18.08 13.25
C THR A 64 1.65 -17.19 14.46
N GLY A 65 1.29 -15.90 14.42
CA GLY A 65 1.55 -14.91 15.49
C GLY A 65 2.96 -14.32 15.48
N LEU A 66 3.92 -14.92 14.77
CA LEU A 66 5.23 -14.34 14.50
C LEU A 66 5.12 -13.34 13.33
N GLN A 67 5.62 -12.12 13.54
CA GLN A 67 5.65 -11.13 12.47
C GLN A 67 6.64 -11.54 11.40
N LYS A 68 6.20 -11.56 10.14
CA LYS A 68 7.08 -11.81 9.00
C LYS A 68 7.63 -10.51 8.47
N ALA A 69 8.94 -10.43 8.29
CA ALA A 69 9.65 -9.21 7.85
C ALA A 69 9.99 -9.30 6.36
N ALA A 70 9.02 -8.99 5.50
CA ALA A 70 9.15 -9.07 4.04
C ALA A 70 10.08 -7.95 3.51
N ARG A 71 11.17 -8.33 2.83
CA ARG A 71 12.13 -7.40 2.23
C ARG A 71 11.66 -7.00 0.83
N LEU A 72 11.34 -5.72 0.64
CA LEU A 72 10.92 -5.15 -0.64
C LEU A 72 12.03 -4.31 -1.22
N SER A 73 12.36 -4.52 -2.50
CA SER A 73 13.32 -3.69 -3.23
C SER A 73 12.70 -2.43 -3.82
N HIS A 74 13.55 -1.51 -4.29
CA HIS A 74 13.08 -0.36 -5.09
C HIS A 74 12.32 -0.83 -6.32
N PHE A 75 12.81 -1.88 -7.00
CA PHE A 75 12.16 -2.52 -8.14
C PHE A 75 10.74 -2.94 -7.80
N ASN A 76 10.54 -3.59 -6.66
CA ASN A 76 9.24 -4.10 -6.28
C ASN A 76 8.23 -2.97 -6.07
N VAL A 77 8.58 -2.00 -5.23
CA VAL A 77 7.65 -0.94 -4.82
C VAL A 77 7.37 0.05 -5.94
N VAL A 78 8.39 0.41 -6.75
CA VAL A 78 8.21 1.36 -7.86
C VAL A 78 7.37 0.75 -8.97
N ASN A 79 7.64 -0.50 -9.39
CA ASN A 79 6.83 -1.14 -10.42
C ASN A 79 5.40 -1.35 -9.96
N ASN A 80 5.18 -1.74 -8.70
CA ASN A 80 3.83 -1.92 -8.19
C ASN A 80 3.03 -0.61 -8.14
N ALA A 81 3.64 0.48 -7.68
CA ALA A 81 3.03 1.82 -7.71
C ALA A 81 2.66 2.25 -9.14
N ASN A 82 3.55 2.02 -10.12
CA ASN A 82 3.27 2.31 -11.52
C ASN A 82 2.09 1.49 -12.05
N THR A 83 2.14 0.17 -11.89
CA THR A 83 1.13 -0.74 -12.45
C THR A 83 -0.24 -0.49 -11.83
N VAL A 84 -0.34 -0.40 -10.49
CA VAL A 84 -1.61 -0.14 -9.82
C VAL A 84 -2.11 1.29 -10.11
N GLY A 85 -1.25 2.30 -10.10
CA GLY A 85 -1.65 3.65 -10.49
C GLY A 85 -2.18 3.74 -11.92
N ARG A 86 -1.66 2.90 -12.83
CA ARG A 86 -2.20 2.76 -14.20
C ARG A 86 -3.57 2.11 -14.22
N VAL A 87 -3.78 1.03 -13.45
CA VAL A 87 -5.10 0.41 -13.28
C VAL A 87 -6.13 1.39 -12.75
N LEU A 88 -5.73 2.26 -11.82
CA LEU A 88 -6.59 3.32 -11.27
C LEU A 88 -6.73 4.55 -12.20
N GLY A 89 -6.06 4.54 -13.36
CA GLY A 89 -6.15 5.59 -14.38
C GLY A 89 -5.34 6.86 -14.09
N TYR A 90 -4.39 6.84 -13.16
CA TYR A 90 -3.64 8.05 -12.74
C TYR A 90 -2.73 8.61 -13.84
N HIS A 91 -2.32 7.75 -14.77
CA HIS A 91 -1.58 8.15 -15.97
C HIS A 91 -2.42 8.96 -16.98
N GLN A 92 -3.75 8.88 -16.90
CA GLN A 92 -4.67 9.58 -17.81
C GLN A 92 -5.09 10.93 -17.24
N GLN A 93 -5.26 10.99 -15.92
CA GLN A 93 -5.71 12.19 -15.23
C GLN A 93 -5.09 12.24 -13.83
N ARG A 94 -4.61 13.42 -13.43
CA ARG A 94 -4.19 13.69 -12.05
C ARG A 94 -5.38 13.61 -11.11
N GLU A 95 -5.17 12.99 -9.97
CA GLU A 95 -6.20 12.74 -8.97
C GLU A 95 -5.87 13.49 -7.66
N THR A 96 -6.89 13.71 -6.84
CA THR A 96 -6.72 14.05 -5.43
C THR A 96 -7.14 12.82 -4.62
N ILE A 97 -6.16 12.10 -4.09
CA ILE A 97 -6.33 10.79 -3.50
C ILE A 97 -6.41 10.96 -1.99
N TYR A 98 -7.55 10.61 -1.40
CA TYR A 98 -7.66 10.47 0.04
C TYR A 98 -7.12 9.11 0.48
N VAL A 99 -6.24 9.12 1.49
CA VAL A 99 -5.73 7.90 2.14
C VAL A 99 -5.75 8.04 3.66
N SER A 100 -6.48 7.13 4.29
CA SER A 100 -6.57 6.96 5.74
C SER A 100 -5.47 6.10 6.35
N GLY A 101 -4.87 5.22 5.53
CA GLY A 101 -3.94 4.20 6.00
C GLY A 101 -2.60 4.80 6.38
N ASP A 102 -1.99 4.26 7.44
CA ASP A 102 -0.63 4.64 7.80
C ASP A 102 0.31 4.47 6.60
N LEU A 103 1.20 5.44 6.42
CA LEU A 103 2.21 5.42 5.37
C LEU A 103 3.22 4.26 5.51
N ILE A 104 3.12 3.45 6.57
CA ILE A 104 3.90 2.22 6.73
C ILE A 104 3.31 1.02 5.97
N TYR A 105 2.02 1.04 5.64
CA TYR A 105 1.35 -0.05 4.92
C TYR A 105 1.38 0.18 3.41
N GLY A 106 1.24 -0.90 2.63
CA GLY A 106 1.27 -0.82 1.17
C GLY A 106 0.25 0.16 0.56
N PHE A 107 -0.93 0.28 1.15
CA PHE A 107 -1.95 1.25 0.75
C PHE A 107 -1.49 2.71 0.92
N GLY A 108 -0.89 3.04 2.07
CA GLY A 108 -0.39 4.39 2.36
C GLY A 108 0.90 4.70 1.61
N ARG A 109 1.87 3.79 1.67
CA ARG A 109 3.20 3.95 1.08
C ARG A 109 3.19 3.85 -0.44
N THR A 110 2.90 2.65 -0.95
CA THR A 110 3.15 2.32 -2.36
C THR A 110 2.03 2.85 -3.23
N LEU A 111 0.77 2.55 -2.87
CA LEU A 111 -0.38 2.93 -3.67
C LEU A 111 -0.81 4.38 -3.45
N GLY A 112 -0.62 4.90 -2.23
CA GLY A 112 -0.89 6.29 -1.89
C GLY A 112 0.26 7.19 -2.31
N ALA A 113 1.25 7.36 -1.45
CA ALA A 113 2.31 8.35 -1.62
C ALA A 113 3.15 8.16 -2.88
N LEU A 114 3.64 6.94 -3.14
CA LEU A 114 4.54 6.70 -4.27
C LEU A 114 3.81 6.79 -5.61
N ALA A 115 2.62 6.19 -5.75
CA ALA A 115 1.84 6.33 -6.98
C ALA A 115 1.38 7.77 -7.21
N ALA A 116 0.97 8.49 -6.15
CA ALA A 116 0.62 9.91 -6.27
C ALA A 116 1.79 10.74 -6.80
N ALA A 117 2.97 10.60 -6.20
CA ALA A 117 4.18 11.29 -6.62
C ALA A 117 4.57 10.93 -8.07
N MET A 118 4.48 9.65 -8.45
CA MET A 118 4.83 9.17 -9.78
C MET A 118 3.96 9.76 -10.89
N PHE A 119 2.65 9.92 -10.66
CA PHE A 119 1.71 10.43 -11.65
C PHE A 119 1.36 11.91 -11.48
N GLY A 120 2.00 12.60 -10.53
CA GLY A 120 1.74 14.02 -10.24
C GLY A 120 0.35 14.28 -9.66
N SER A 121 -0.20 13.30 -8.95
CA SER A 121 -1.46 13.41 -8.21
C SER A 121 -1.22 13.96 -6.80
N THR A 122 -2.27 14.50 -6.18
CA THR A 122 -2.22 15.01 -4.80
C THR A 122 -2.61 13.91 -3.83
N LEU A 123 -1.82 13.68 -2.79
CA LEU A 123 -2.20 12.82 -1.66
C LEU A 123 -2.78 13.68 -0.53
N VAL A 124 -3.97 13.34 -0.03
CA VAL A 124 -4.62 13.97 1.11
C VAL A 124 -4.60 13.00 2.29
N HIS A 125 -3.88 13.38 3.34
CA HIS A 125 -3.75 12.63 4.59
C HIS A 125 -4.07 13.57 5.76
N PRO A 126 -5.31 13.59 6.28
CA PRO A 126 -5.77 14.68 7.12
C PRO A 126 -5.37 14.55 8.60
N GLY A 127 -4.69 13.47 8.99
CA GLY A 127 -4.22 13.27 10.36
C GLY A 127 -3.48 11.95 10.53
N ALA A 128 -2.86 11.77 11.70
CA ALA A 128 -2.02 10.61 12.02
C ALA A 128 -2.78 9.29 12.17
N ALA A 129 -4.10 9.33 12.27
CA ALA A 129 -4.95 8.15 12.35
C ALA A 129 -6.28 8.41 11.64
N PHE A 130 -6.95 7.33 11.25
CA PHE A 130 -8.28 7.41 10.65
C PHE A 130 -9.30 8.01 11.64
N GLY A 131 -10.08 8.97 11.15
CA GLY A 131 -11.25 9.52 11.82
C GLY A 131 -12.34 9.87 10.80
N PRO A 132 -13.58 9.36 10.93
CA PRO A 132 -14.58 9.46 9.87
C PRO A 132 -15.01 10.91 9.58
N ARG A 133 -15.22 11.74 10.60
CA ARG A 133 -15.59 13.16 10.41
C ARG A 133 -14.50 13.96 9.70
N VAL A 134 -13.26 13.87 10.22
CA VAL A 134 -12.07 14.50 9.64
C VAL A 134 -11.84 14.04 8.19
N THR A 135 -12.15 12.79 7.89
CA THR A 135 -12.09 12.22 6.53
C THR A 135 -13.09 12.89 5.60
N LEU A 136 -14.35 12.94 5.99
CA LEU A 136 -15.42 13.54 5.18
C LEU A 136 -15.18 15.04 4.98
N ASP A 137 -14.74 15.75 6.01
CA ASP A 137 -14.33 17.17 5.91
C ASP A 137 -13.18 17.36 4.92
N ALA A 138 -12.14 16.51 5.00
CA ALA A 138 -11.00 16.58 4.10
C ALA A 138 -11.39 16.29 2.64
N ILE A 139 -12.29 15.32 2.42
CA ILE A 139 -12.82 15.00 1.09
C ILE A 139 -13.51 16.22 0.47
N GLY A 140 -14.42 16.86 1.21
CA GLY A 140 -15.12 18.05 0.72
C GLY A 140 -14.17 19.24 0.51
N LYS A 141 -13.32 19.53 1.49
CA LYS A 141 -12.36 20.66 1.47
C LYS A 141 -11.37 20.57 0.32
N HIS A 142 -10.80 19.38 0.11
CA HIS A 142 -9.75 19.17 -0.91
C HIS A 142 -10.31 18.62 -2.23
N ARG A 143 -11.64 18.44 -2.30
CA ARG A 143 -12.34 17.87 -3.46
C ARG A 143 -11.71 16.55 -3.91
N CYS A 144 -11.50 15.63 -2.95
CA CYS A 144 -10.90 14.34 -3.21
C CYS A 144 -11.69 13.58 -4.27
N THR A 145 -10.98 12.97 -5.21
CA THR A 145 -11.56 12.30 -6.37
C THR A 145 -11.50 10.79 -6.28
N THR A 146 -10.52 10.28 -5.52
CA THR A 146 -10.36 8.87 -5.20
C THR A 146 -10.29 8.67 -3.69
N ILE A 147 -10.96 7.65 -3.17
CA ILE A 147 -10.88 7.23 -1.77
C ILE A 147 -10.35 5.80 -1.64
N TYR A 148 -9.35 5.61 -0.79
CA TYR A 148 -8.84 4.28 -0.43
C TYR A 148 -9.40 3.84 0.92
N GLY A 149 -9.78 2.57 1.04
CA GLY A 149 -10.24 2.03 2.33
C GLY A 149 -10.56 0.55 2.31
N SER A 150 -10.59 -0.06 3.50
CA SER A 150 -11.12 -1.41 3.70
C SER A 150 -12.64 -1.37 3.93
N THR A 151 -13.31 -2.52 3.87
CA THR A 151 -14.76 -2.62 4.11
C THR A 151 -15.18 -1.98 5.46
N PRO A 152 -14.51 -2.23 6.61
CA PRO A 152 -14.85 -1.59 7.88
C PRO A 152 -14.74 -0.05 7.85
N LEU A 153 -13.77 0.48 7.11
CA LEU A 153 -13.58 1.92 6.99
C LEU A 153 -14.77 2.58 6.30
N PHE A 154 -15.22 2.02 5.18
CA PHE A 154 -16.37 2.53 4.45
C PHE A 154 -17.65 2.47 5.30
N TYR A 155 -17.89 1.39 6.05
CA TYR A 155 -19.01 1.33 6.99
C TYR A 155 -18.95 2.43 8.06
N SER A 156 -17.76 2.73 8.59
CA SER A 156 -17.57 3.83 9.55
C SER A 156 -17.91 5.20 8.94
N LEU A 157 -17.53 5.43 7.67
CA LEU A 157 -17.86 6.67 6.96
C LEU A 157 -19.37 6.80 6.73
N PHE A 158 -20.05 5.73 6.30
CA PHE A 158 -21.49 5.76 6.06
C PHE A 158 -22.30 6.09 7.31
N GLY A 159 -21.86 5.63 8.49
CA GLY A 159 -22.51 5.99 9.75
C GLY A 159 -22.48 7.49 10.03
N HIS A 160 -21.41 8.19 9.62
CA HIS A 160 -21.24 9.62 9.88
C HIS A 160 -21.74 10.52 8.75
N LEU A 161 -21.79 9.99 7.52
CA LEU A 161 -22.25 10.74 6.36
C LEU A 161 -23.68 11.27 6.56
N ASP A 162 -24.53 10.49 7.24
CA ASP A 162 -25.93 10.88 7.52
C ASP A 162 -26.06 11.90 8.67
N GLU A 163 -24.99 12.15 9.43
CA GLU A 163 -24.99 13.04 10.60
C GLU A 163 -24.62 14.49 10.27
N GLY A 164 -24.22 14.79 9.03
CA GLY A 164 -23.72 16.11 8.64
C GLY A 164 -23.87 16.41 7.16
N ALA A 165 -23.68 17.67 6.79
CA ALA A 165 -23.68 18.12 5.40
C ALA A 165 -22.27 17.99 4.80
N TYR A 166 -21.83 16.76 4.52
CA TYR A 166 -20.53 16.52 3.89
C TYR A 166 -20.68 16.44 2.36
N ASP A 167 -19.81 17.15 1.63
CA ASP A 167 -19.77 17.09 0.17
C ASP A 167 -18.79 16.02 -0.31
N VAL A 168 -19.34 14.89 -0.78
CA VAL A 168 -18.58 13.79 -1.42
C VAL A 168 -18.76 13.76 -2.94
N SER A 169 -19.39 14.77 -3.54
CA SER A 169 -19.74 14.79 -4.97
C SER A 169 -18.53 14.77 -5.93
N SER A 170 -17.34 15.13 -5.42
CA SER A 170 -16.09 15.12 -6.19
C SER A 170 -15.47 13.73 -6.33
N ILE A 171 -15.85 12.80 -5.44
CA ILE A 171 -15.42 11.41 -5.51
C ILE A 171 -16.00 10.79 -6.79
N ARG A 172 -15.19 9.97 -7.45
CA ARG A 172 -15.57 9.17 -8.61
C ARG A 172 -14.98 7.76 -8.60
N LYS A 173 -13.94 7.54 -7.81
CA LYS A 173 -13.22 6.26 -7.71
C LYS A 173 -13.09 5.83 -6.25
N ALA A 174 -13.19 4.53 -6.01
CA ALA A 174 -12.79 3.92 -4.75
C ALA A 174 -11.83 2.75 -5.00
N ALA A 175 -10.81 2.61 -4.15
CA ALA A 175 -9.96 1.42 -4.14
C ALA A 175 -10.10 0.69 -2.79
N MET A 176 -10.36 -0.60 -2.87
CA MET A 176 -10.57 -1.49 -1.73
C MET A 176 -9.53 -2.61 -1.73
N ALA A 177 -9.03 -2.98 -0.55
CA ALA A 177 -8.25 -4.20 -0.35
C ALA A 177 -8.30 -4.65 1.11
N GLY A 178 -7.74 -5.82 1.38
CA GLY A 178 -7.55 -6.36 2.75
C GLY A 178 -8.77 -7.07 3.34
N SER A 179 -9.93 -7.02 2.70
CA SER A 179 -11.13 -7.77 3.08
C SER A 179 -12.03 -8.02 1.87
N LEU A 180 -12.83 -9.09 1.91
CA LEU A 180 -13.86 -9.32 0.91
C LEU A 180 -14.83 -8.13 0.85
N ALA A 181 -15.15 -7.69 -0.37
CA ALA A 181 -16.20 -6.70 -0.62
C ALA A 181 -17.50 -7.46 -0.94
N THR A 182 -18.55 -7.19 -0.17
CA THR A 182 -19.89 -7.74 -0.46
C THR A 182 -20.58 -6.89 -1.54
N PRO A 183 -21.55 -7.44 -2.28
CA PRO A 183 -22.37 -6.65 -3.19
C PRO A 183 -23.03 -5.43 -2.51
N ALA A 184 -23.42 -5.58 -1.24
CA ALA A 184 -24.04 -4.51 -0.46
C ALA A 184 -23.09 -3.33 -0.20
N ILE A 185 -21.83 -3.58 0.22
CA ILE A 185 -20.88 -2.48 0.44
C ILE A 185 -20.53 -1.77 -0.88
N VAL A 186 -20.38 -2.52 -1.97
CA VAL A 186 -20.12 -1.95 -3.30
C VAL A 186 -21.24 -1.00 -3.70
N GLU A 187 -22.50 -1.42 -3.55
CA GLU A 187 -23.65 -0.59 -3.87
C GLU A 187 -23.71 0.68 -3.01
N MET A 188 -23.43 0.56 -1.70
CA MET A 188 -23.34 1.72 -0.81
C MET A 188 -22.22 2.68 -1.22
N ILE A 189 -21.05 2.19 -1.63
CA ILE A 189 -19.95 3.04 -2.10
C ILE A 189 -20.34 3.78 -3.38
N ARG A 190 -20.99 3.10 -4.34
CA ARG A 190 -21.47 3.74 -5.58
C ARG A 190 -22.48 4.84 -5.31
N THR A 191 -23.49 4.53 -4.49
CA THR A 191 -24.65 5.40 -4.30
C THR A 191 -24.43 6.50 -3.27
N ARG A 192 -23.73 6.19 -2.16
CA ARG A 192 -23.56 7.11 -1.03
C ARG A 192 -22.21 7.86 -1.05
N MET A 193 -21.13 7.24 -1.55
CA MET A 193 -19.85 7.96 -1.75
C MET A 193 -19.69 8.55 -3.16
N ASN A 194 -20.68 8.39 -4.05
CA ASN A 194 -20.59 8.81 -5.45
C ASN A 194 -19.40 8.19 -6.21
N ALA A 195 -19.01 6.95 -5.87
CA ALA A 195 -17.88 6.27 -6.51
C ALA A 195 -18.37 5.19 -7.50
N PRO A 196 -18.69 5.53 -8.76
CA PRO A 196 -19.13 4.56 -9.76
C PRO A 196 -18.05 3.54 -10.12
N SER A 197 -16.77 3.93 -10.09
CA SER A 197 -15.64 3.04 -10.38
C SER A 197 -15.02 2.54 -9.09
N ILE A 198 -15.13 1.23 -8.84
CA ILE A 198 -14.59 0.59 -7.63
C ILE A 198 -13.60 -0.48 -8.05
N TYR A 199 -12.38 -0.39 -7.50
CA TYR A 199 -11.30 -1.32 -7.75
C TYR A 199 -11.04 -2.15 -6.50
N ILE A 200 -11.22 -3.47 -6.59
CA ILE A 200 -10.83 -4.40 -5.53
C ILE A 200 -9.45 -4.92 -5.88
N LEU A 201 -8.46 -4.49 -5.12
CA LEU A 201 -7.08 -4.89 -5.23
C LEU A 201 -6.84 -6.13 -4.35
N PHE A 202 -6.08 -7.08 -4.86
CA PHE A 202 -5.72 -8.29 -4.11
C PHE A 202 -4.22 -8.54 -4.13
N GLY A 203 -3.71 -8.93 -2.96
CA GLY A 203 -2.32 -9.23 -2.73
C GLY A 203 -1.98 -9.27 -1.25
N SER A 204 -0.68 -9.30 -0.96
CA SER A 204 -0.13 -9.34 0.38
C SER A 204 1.05 -8.37 0.55
N SER A 205 1.62 -8.32 1.75
CA SER A 205 2.82 -7.51 2.02
C SER A 205 4.01 -7.92 1.14
N GLU A 206 4.10 -9.21 0.81
CA GLU A 206 5.09 -9.84 -0.05
C GLU A 206 4.91 -9.52 -1.54
N THR A 207 3.81 -8.87 -1.92
CA THR A 207 3.48 -8.52 -3.31
C THR A 207 3.37 -7.01 -3.54
N SER A 208 3.88 -6.22 -2.60
CA SER A 208 4.17 -4.79 -2.72
C SER A 208 3.09 -3.76 -3.14
N PRO A 209 1.77 -3.84 -2.87
CA PRO A 209 1.03 -4.83 -2.10
C PRO A 209 -0.03 -5.60 -2.91
N ALA A 210 -0.16 -5.36 -4.21
CA ALA A 210 -1.25 -5.92 -5.03
C ALA A 210 -0.72 -6.55 -6.31
N PHE A 211 -1.28 -7.68 -6.72
CA PHE A 211 -0.90 -8.37 -7.95
C PHE A 211 -2.09 -8.70 -8.86
N SER A 212 -3.32 -8.47 -8.40
CA SER A 212 -4.52 -8.48 -9.23
C SER A 212 -5.48 -7.35 -8.85
N SER A 213 -6.36 -7.00 -9.78
CA SER A 213 -7.43 -6.02 -9.56
C SER A 213 -8.68 -6.39 -10.35
N THR A 214 -9.84 -6.08 -9.79
CA THR A 214 -11.09 -6.05 -10.56
C THR A 214 -11.10 -4.89 -11.56
N ASN A 215 -11.87 -5.05 -12.63
CA ASN A 215 -12.15 -3.99 -13.60
C ASN A 215 -13.58 -3.48 -13.42
N PRO A 216 -13.79 -2.21 -13.01
CA PRO A 216 -15.13 -1.68 -12.80
C PRO A 216 -15.96 -1.55 -14.09
N ASP A 217 -15.34 -1.64 -15.26
CA ASP A 217 -16.03 -1.61 -16.56
C ASP A 217 -16.68 -2.96 -16.93
N GLU A 218 -16.37 -4.03 -16.19
CA GLU A 218 -17.03 -5.33 -16.35
C GLU A 218 -18.44 -5.34 -15.71
N PRO A 219 -19.34 -6.25 -16.12
CA PRO A 219 -20.64 -6.42 -15.47
C PRO A 219 -20.51 -6.59 -13.95
N THR A 220 -21.28 -5.80 -13.19
CA THR A 220 -21.13 -5.68 -11.74
C THR A 220 -21.29 -7.03 -11.02
N ASP A 221 -22.20 -7.89 -11.49
CA ASP A 221 -22.46 -9.20 -10.92
C ASP A 221 -21.28 -10.18 -11.00
N LEU A 222 -20.38 -9.98 -11.97
CA LEU A 222 -19.17 -10.79 -12.18
C LEU A 222 -18.01 -10.32 -11.30
N TRP A 223 -17.59 -9.06 -11.45
CA TRP A 223 -16.32 -8.62 -10.84
C TRP A 223 -16.38 -8.49 -9.31
N ILE A 224 -17.55 -8.19 -8.72
CA ILE A 224 -17.69 -8.08 -7.26
C ILE A 224 -17.48 -9.42 -6.52
N ARG A 225 -17.48 -10.54 -7.25
CA ARG A 225 -17.34 -11.89 -6.70
C ARG A 225 -15.93 -12.46 -6.86
N THR A 226 -15.01 -11.68 -7.44
CA THR A 226 -13.65 -12.14 -7.75
C THR A 226 -12.61 -11.19 -7.15
N VAL A 227 -11.34 -11.60 -7.27
CA VAL A 227 -10.18 -10.74 -7.02
C VAL A 227 -9.63 -10.15 -8.33
N GLY A 228 -10.44 -10.21 -9.38
CA GLY A 228 -10.12 -9.72 -10.72
C GLY A 228 -9.07 -10.52 -11.46
N THR A 229 -8.34 -9.85 -12.33
CA THR A 229 -7.32 -10.43 -13.21
C THR A 229 -5.92 -9.98 -12.79
N PRO A 230 -4.87 -10.77 -13.12
CA PRO A 230 -3.49 -10.37 -12.89
C PRO A 230 -3.19 -9.00 -13.48
N LEU A 231 -2.42 -8.18 -12.77
CA LEU A 231 -1.96 -6.89 -13.26
C LEU A 231 -0.94 -7.05 -14.41
N ASP A 232 -0.63 -5.97 -15.12
CA ASP A 232 0.38 -6.00 -16.19
C ASP A 232 1.72 -6.55 -15.68
N HIS A 233 2.32 -7.43 -16.49
CA HIS A 233 3.58 -8.14 -16.19
C HIS A 233 3.51 -9.04 -14.94
N VAL A 234 2.31 -9.46 -14.53
CA VAL A 234 2.08 -10.45 -13.48
C VAL A 234 1.60 -11.76 -14.09
N GLU A 235 2.21 -12.85 -13.64
CA GLU A 235 1.75 -14.20 -13.93
C GLU A 235 1.11 -14.80 -12.67
N VAL A 236 -0.02 -15.48 -12.85
CA VAL A 236 -0.72 -16.20 -11.77
C VAL A 236 -1.03 -17.62 -12.23
N LYS A 237 -0.85 -18.58 -11.33
CA LYS A 237 -1.30 -19.96 -11.50
C LYS A 237 -1.96 -20.47 -10.22
N VAL A 238 -2.75 -21.53 -10.36
CA VAL A 238 -3.30 -22.28 -9.22
C VAL A 238 -2.68 -23.67 -9.25
N VAL A 239 -2.21 -24.17 -8.09
CA VAL A 239 -1.55 -25.47 -7.98
C VAL A 239 -2.19 -26.37 -6.92
N ASP A 240 -2.06 -27.68 -7.09
CA ASP A 240 -2.42 -28.68 -6.09
C ASP A 240 -1.34 -28.82 -4.99
N ALA A 241 -1.54 -29.74 -4.05
CA ALA A 241 -0.62 -30.00 -2.94
C ALA A 241 0.75 -30.53 -3.42
N GLU A 242 0.82 -31.12 -4.60
CA GLU A 242 2.05 -31.60 -5.24
C GLU A 242 2.72 -30.51 -6.12
N GLY A 243 2.15 -29.30 -6.19
CA GLY A 243 2.68 -28.18 -6.96
C GLY A 243 2.37 -28.21 -8.45
N ARG A 244 1.46 -29.08 -8.91
CA ARG A 244 1.05 -29.18 -10.32
C ARG A 244 -0.06 -28.16 -10.62
N ILE A 245 0.00 -27.54 -11.79
CA ILE A 245 -1.03 -26.60 -12.24
C ILE A 245 -2.35 -27.35 -12.41
N VAL A 246 -3.41 -26.83 -11.79
CA VAL A 246 -4.75 -27.44 -11.85
C VAL A 246 -5.60 -26.86 -12.98
N PRO A 247 -6.60 -27.60 -13.50
CA PRO A 247 -7.56 -27.06 -14.47
C PRO A 247 -8.36 -25.88 -13.91
N VAL A 248 -8.84 -25.01 -14.80
CA VAL A 248 -9.77 -23.93 -14.46
C VAL A 248 -10.97 -24.48 -13.66
N ASN A 249 -11.43 -23.71 -12.68
CA ASN A 249 -12.48 -24.08 -11.71
C ASN A 249 -12.09 -25.17 -10.69
N THR A 250 -10.80 -25.52 -10.59
CA THR A 250 -10.28 -26.38 -9.52
C THR A 250 -9.69 -25.53 -8.40
N ARG A 251 -10.04 -25.84 -7.15
CA ARG A 251 -9.45 -25.17 -5.98
C ARG A 251 -8.01 -25.62 -5.79
N GLY A 252 -7.13 -24.69 -5.45
CA GLY A 252 -5.74 -24.94 -5.09
C GLY A 252 -5.08 -23.70 -4.47
N GLU A 253 -3.77 -23.75 -4.30
CA GLU A 253 -2.96 -22.62 -3.85
C GLU A 253 -2.73 -21.64 -4.99
N ILE A 254 -2.85 -20.33 -4.72
CA ILE A 254 -2.50 -19.27 -5.68
C ILE A 254 -0.98 -19.06 -5.62
N CYS A 255 -0.35 -19.05 -6.79
CA CYS A 255 1.05 -18.67 -6.94
C CYS A 255 1.15 -17.49 -7.90
N THR A 256 2.01 -16.52 -7.58
CA THR A 256 2.23 -15.34 -8.40
C THR A 256 3.71 -15.12 -8.70
N ARG A 257 4.02 -14.58 -9.88
CA ARG A 257 5.37 -14.23 -10.30
C ARG A 257 5.35 -12.90 -11.03
N GLY A 258 6.38 -12.09 -10.81
CA GLY A 258 6.56 -10.82 -11.50
C GLY A 258 7.31 -9.80 -10.65
N PRO A 259 7.38 -8.54 -11.11
CA PRO A 259 8.14 -7.48 -10.46
C PRO A 259 7.70 -7.17 -9.03
N HIS A 260 6.48 -7.53 -8.65
CA HIS A 260 5.87 -7.21 -7.37
C HIS A 260 6.34 -8.11 -6.21
N VAL A 261 6.89 -9.29 -6.52
CA VAL A 261 7.29 -10.31 -5.53
C VAL A 261 8.51 -9.82 -4.74
N PHE A 262 8.38 -9.82 -3.42
CA PHE A 262 9.44 -9.50 -2.46
C PHE A 262 10.71 -10.34 -2.64
N LYS A 263 11.80 -9.91 -2.00
CA LYS A 263 13.10 -10.59 -2.03
C LYS A 263 13.22 -11.76 -1.05
N GLY A 264 12.24 -11.95 -0.19
CA GLY A 264 12.27 -12.91 0.90
C GLY A 264 12.09 -12.27 2.28
N TYR A 265 12.16 -13.10 3.31
CA TYR A 265 12.02 -12.70 4.70
C TYR A 265 13.38 -12.35 5.31
N LEU A 266 13.43 -11.27 6.10
CA LEU A 266 14.65 -10.81 6.76
C LEU A 266 15.15 -11.86 7.76
N ASN A 267 16.39 -12.32 7.56
CA ASN A 267 17.06 -13.32 8.39
C ASN A 267 16.33 -14.67 8.50
N ASP A 268 15.49 -15.02 7.51
CA ASP A 268 14.77 -16.30 7.46
C ASP A 268 14.84 -16.90 6.05
N ASP A 269 16.00 -17.46 5.72
CA ASP A 269 16.26 -18.10 4.43
C ASP A 269 15.41 -19.36 4.22
N THR A 270 15.07 -20.06 5.30
CA THR A 270 14.24 -21.27 5.25
C THR A 270 12.83 -20.91 4.78
N GLN A 271 12.18 -19.98 5.47
CA GLN A 271 10.84 -19.53 5.09
C GLN A 271 10.84 -18.83 3.72
N THR A 272 11.94 -18.15 3.37
CA THR A 272 12.11 -17.55 2.03
C THR A 272 12.09 -18.60 0.93
N LYS A 273 12.82 -19.71 1.09
CA LYS A 273 12.85 -20.82 0.11
C LYS A 273 11.53 -21.58 0.05
N GLU A 274 10.81 -21.66 1.16
CA GLU A 274 9.47 -22.25 1.19
C GLU A 274 8.45 -21.37 0.45
N ALA A 275 8.55 -20.05 0.60
CA ALA A 275 7.63 -19.09 0.01
C ALA A 275 7.94 -18.77 -1.46
N ILE A 276 9.21 -18.76 -1.88
CA ILE A 276 9.62 -18.47 -3.25
C ILE A 276 10.29 -19.69 -3.87
N ARG A 277 9.62 -20.32 -4.85
CA ARG A 277 10.09 -21.52 -5.56
C ARG A 277 10.16 -21.22 -7.05
N ASP A 278 11.36 -21.29 -7.64
CA ASP A 278 11.59 -20.98 -9.07
C ASP A 278 11.01 -19.61 -9.50
N GLY A 279 11.12 -18.61 -8.61
CA GLY A 279 10.60 -17.26 -8.80
C GLY A 279 9.09 -17.10 -8.58
N TRP A 280 8.37 -18.18 -8.25
CA TRP A 280 6.96 -18.14 -7.87
C TRP A 280 6.81 -17.93 -6.37
N TYR A 281 6.08 -16.88 -6.00
CA TYR A 281 5.61 -16.70 -4.63
C TYR A 281 4.37 -17.56 -4.39
N HIS A 282 4.46 -18.45 -3.42
CA HIS A 282 3.41 -19.30 -2.87
C HIS A 282 2.66 -18.52 -1.80
N THR A 283 1.40 -18.15 -2.07
CA THR A 283 0.67 -17.21 -1.19
C THR A 283 0.15 -17.85 0.10
N GLY A 284 0.13 -19.19 0.18
CA GLY A 284 -0.52 -19.94 1.25
C GLY A 284 -2.01 -20.17 1.02
#